data_AF-A0A226DB49-F1
#
_entry.id   AF-A0A226DB49-F1
#
_cell.length_a   1.000
_cell.length_b   1.000
_cell.length_c   1.000
_cell.angle_alpha   90.00
_cell.angle_beta   90.00
_cell.angle_gamma   90.00
#
_symmetry.space_group_name_H-M   'P 1'
#
loop_
_entity.id
_entity.type
_entity.pdbx_description
1 polymer ?
#
loop_
_entity_poly.entity_id
_entity_poly.type
_entity_poly.pdbx_seq_one_letter_code
_entity_poly.pdbx_strand_id
1 'polypeptide(L)'
;MPIMSCDMASFAKQAKIIAMIEIVTSIISLLTITVTALLMTLSPSIRENIDHQDPHNIFNILIHFPLTEKLPMVLVPTFYFVGELCLAIWLLKCIEEKNYKRCRIWYIITITICLTGFYFFIPGVIFTDENFSFISIFIVSYLFTLYSVWVVHSFMKELKSTGLHRPIEMWDDDLDKF
;
A
#
# COMPACT_ATOMS: atom_id res chain seq x y z
N MET A 1 -14.17 36.87 13.57
CA MET A 1 -14.50 35.47 13.91
C MET A 1 -13.22 34.65 13.86
N PRO A 2 -12.64 34.26 15.01
CA PRO A 2 -11.51 33.34 15.06
C PRO A 2 -12.08 31.93 15.20
N ILE A 3 -12.13 31.17 14.11
CA ILE A 3 -12.56 29.76 14.17
C ILE A 3 -11.50 28.94 13.47
N MET A 4 -11.07 27.86 14.13
CA MET A 4 -10.43 26.70 13.52
C MET A 4 -8.90 26.73 13.32
N SER A 5 -8.12 27.08 14.34
CA SER A 5 -6.68 26.76 14.38
C SER A 5 -6.36 25.40 15.04
N CYS A 6 -7.30 24.82 15.81
CA CYS A 6 -7.05 23.62 16.61
C CYS A 6 -7.10 22.31 15.79
N ASP A 7 -7.96 22.23 14.77
CA ASP A 7 -8.13 20.99 13.99
C ASP A 7 -7.05 20.76 12.94
N MET A 8 -6.31 21.81 12.57
CA MET A 8 -5.33 21.76 11.47
C MET A 8 -4.12 20.85 11.76
N ALA A 9 -3.66 20.88 13.01
CA ALA A 9 -2.59 19.99 13.44
C ALA A 9 -3.05 18.51 13.51
N SER A 10 -4.36 18.27 13.59
CA SER A 10 -4.92 16.94 13.84
C SER A 10 -4.87 16.06 12.58
N PHE A 11 -5.40 16.52 11.45
CA PHE A 11 -5.45 15.69 10.22
C PHE A 11 -4.08 15.50 9.57
N ALA A 12 -3.22 16.52 9.59
CA ALA A 12 -1.84 16.37 9.14
C ALA A 12 -1.09 15.30 9.95
N LYS A 13 -1.29 15.28 11.29
CA LYS A 13 -0.69 14.27 12.16
C LYS A 13 -1.26 12.87 11.89
N GLN A 14 -2.58 12.74 11.73
CA GLN A 14 -3.21 11.46 11.40
C GLN A 14 -2.73 10.93 10.05
N ALA A 15 -2.65 11.77 9.02
CA ALA A 15 -2.14 11.40 7.70
C ALA A 15 -0.67 10.95 7.76
N LYS A 16 0.16 11.58 8.60
CA LYS A 16 1.54 11.13 8.85
C LYS A 16 1.58 9.76 9.53
N ILE A 17 0.73 9.54 10.54
CA ILE A 17 0.64 8.24 11.22
C ILE A 17 0.23 7.15 10.23
N ILE A 18 -0.76 7.41 9.36
CA ILE A 18 -1.16 6.50 8.29
C ILE A 18 0.02 6.16 7.38
N ALA A 19 0.73 7.18 6.87
CA ALA A 19 1.89 6.96 6.00
C ALA A 19 2.98 6.13 6.70
N MET A 20 3.23 6.36 8.01
CA MET A 20 4.17 5.55 8.79
C MET A 20 3.70 4.10 8.94
N ILE A 21 2.40 3.87 9.20
CA ILE A 21 1.83 2.53 9.28
C ILE A 21 1.97 1.81 7.93
N GLU A 22 1.66 2.47 6.82
CA GLU A 22 1.80 1.93 5.47
C GLU A 22 3.26 1.58 5.12
N ILE A 23 4.22 2.42 5.53
CA ILE A 23 5.66 2.12 5.40
C ILE A 23 6.04 0.86 6.21
N VAL A 24 5.68 0.82 7.49
CA VAL A 24 6.04 -0.30 8.38
C VAL A 24 5.42 -1.61 7.89
N THR A 25 4.13 -1.59 7.54
CA THR A 25 3.44 -2.77 7.02
C THR A 25 4.04 -3.23 5.69
N SER A 26 4.34 -2.32 4.76
CA SER A 26 4.99 -2.68 3.49
C SER A 26 6.38 -3.30 3.69
N ILE A 27 7.18 -2.77 4.63
CA ILE A 27 8.50 -3.35 4.96
C ILE A 27 8.34 -4.76 5.55
N ILE A 28 7.43 -4.94 6.51
CA ILE A 28 7.16 -6.25 7.10
C ILE A 28 6.70 -7.24 6.03
N SER A 29 5.77 -6.85 5.14
CA SER A 29 5.29 -7.70 4.05
C SER A 29 6.40 -8.07 3.07
N LEU A 30 7.28 -7.14 2.69
CA LEU A 30 8.43 -7.42 1.83
C LEU A 30 9.43 -8.38 2.49
N LEU A 31 9.67 -8.24 3.80
CA LEU A 31 10.48 -9.18 4.57
C LEU A 31 9.84 -10.57 4.57
N THR A 32 8.52 -10.67 4.81
CA THR A 32 7.79 -11.94 4.74
C THR A 32 7.93 -12.58 3.36
N ILE A 33 7.74 -11.83 2.27
CA ILE A 33 7.90 -12.34 0.90
C ILE A 33 9.34 -12.83 0.67
N THR A 34 10.34 -12.08 1.15
CA THR A 34 11.75 -12.48 1.02
C THR A 34 12.02 -13.79 1.74
N VAL A 35 11.53 -13.96 2.97
CA VAL A 35 11.66 -15.21 3.73
C VAL A 35 10.95 -16.35 3.00
N THR A 36 9.71 -16.13 2.53
CA THR A 36 8.96 -17.13 1.75
C THR A 36 9.69 -17.52 0.47
N ALA A 37 10.24 -16.56 -0.27
CA ALA A 37 11.00 -16.81 -1.49
C ALA A 37 12.28 -17.62 -1.19
N LEU A 38 13.01 -17.28 -0.12
CA LEU A 38 14.19 -18.04 0.32
C LEU A 38 13.80 -19.49 0.66
N LEU A 39 12.72 -19.69 1.42
CA LEU A 39 12.19 -21.02 1.74
C LEU A 39 11.84 -21.82 0.49
N MET A 40 11.25 -21.18 -0.53
CA MET A 40 10.95 -21.81 -1.82
C MET A 40 12.21 -22.21 -2.61
N THR A 41 13.36 -21.57 -2.35
CA THR A 41 14.64 -21.87 -3.02
C THR A 41 15.52 -22.88 -2.29
N LEU A 42 15.20 -23.23 -1.03
CA LEU A 42 15.99 -24.20 -0.26
C LEU A 42 16.08 -25.55 -0.99
N SER A 43 17.25 -26.18 -0.92
CA SER A 43 17.59 -27.40 -1.66
C SER A 43 16.69 -28.59 -1.29
N PRO A 44 16.47 -29.54 -2.21
CA PRO A 44 15.69 -30.77 -1.94
C PRO A 44 16.17 -31.54 -0.71
N SER A 45 17.48 -31.51 -0.42
CA SER A 45 18.11 -32.16 0.74
C SER A 45 17.70 -31.58 2.09
N ILE A 46 17.33 -30.29 2.16
CA ILE A 46 16.75 -29.69 3.37
C ILE A 46 15.25 -30.02 3.44
N ARG A 47 14.58 -30.19 2.28
CA ARG A 47 13.16 -30.53 2.18
C ARG A 47 12.85 -31.95 2.66
N GLU A 48 13.71 -32.93 2.34
CA GLU A 48 13.54 -34.32 2.79
C GLU A 48 13.58 -34.48 4.33
N ASN A 49 14.15 -33.50 5.05
CA ASN A 49 14.21 -33.49 6.51
C ASN A 49 13.01 -32.76 7.16
N ILE A 50 12.13 -32.13 6.38
CA ILE A 50 10.91 -31.48 6.88
C ILE A 50 9.78 -32.50 6.78
N ASP A 51 9.33 -32.98 7.93
CA ASP A 51 8.33 -34.05 8.07
C ASP A 51 7.06 -33.74 7.24
N HIS A 52 6.86 -34.48 6.15
CA HIS A 52 5.78 -34.29 5.17
C HIS A 52 4.45 -34.91 5.62
N GLN A 53 4.33 -35.31 6.89
CA GLN A 53 3.18 -36.08 7.39
C GLN A 53 1.85 -35.31 7.39
N ASP A 54 1.88 -33.98 7.26
CA ASP A 54 0.67 -33.17 7.14
C ASP A 54 0.52 -32.60 5.71
N PRO A 55 -0.46 -33.10 4.91
CA PRO A 55 -0.74 -32.58 3.58
C PRO A 55 -1.28 -31.14 3.59
N HIS A 56 -1.76 -30.64 4.74
CA HIS A 56 -2.18 -29.25 4.91
C HIS A 56 -1.04 -28.33 5.34
N ASN A 57 0.18 -28.85 5.47
CA ASN A 57 1.33 -28.00 5.76
C ASN A 57 1.61 -27.07 4.57
N ILE A 58 1.50 -25.75 4.82
CA ILE A 58 1.76 -24.68 3.85
C ILE A 58 3.13 -24.85 3.17
N PHE A 59 4.12 -25.38 3.88
CA PHE A 59 5.44 -25.68 3.30
C PHE A 59 5.37 -26.74 2.20
N ASN A 60 4.57 -27.79 2.38
CA ASN A 60 4.40 -28.87 1.41
C ASN A 60 3.71 -28.34 0.14
N ILE A 61 2.67 -27.53 0.33
CA ILE A 61 1.93 -26.87 -0.75
C ILE A 61 2.87 -25.97 -1.56
N LEU A 62 3.62 -25.06 -0.92
CA LEU A 62 4.55 -24.15 -1.60
C LEU A 62 5.68 -24.87 -2.36
N ILE A 63 6.13 -26.01 -1.86
CA ILE A 63 7.24 -26.76 -2.46
C ILE A 63 6.83 -27.43 -3.77
N HIS A 64 5.59 -27.92 -3.87
CA HIS A 64 5.13 -28.71 -5.02
C HIS A 64 4.64 -27.89 -6.22
N PHE A 65 4.46 -26.57 -6.09
CA PHE A 65 4.09 -25.72 -7.22
C PHE A 65 5.15 -25.72 -8.34
N PRO A 66 4.74 -25.75 -9.62
CA PRO A 66 5.68 -25.59 -10.74
C PRO A 66 6.33 -24.20 -10.72
N LEU A 67 7.53 -24.08 -11.27
CA LEU A 67 8.31 -22.83 -11.28
C LEU A 67 7.54 -21.67 -11.93
N THR A 68 6.74 -21.98 -12.95
CA THR A 68 5.88 -21.03 -13.67
C THR A 68 4.80 -20.40 -12.80
N GLU A 69 4.36 -21.09 -11.74
CA GLU A 69 3.36 -20.60 -10.79
C GLU A 69 4.02 -19.93 -9.58
N LYS A 70 5.20 -20.39 -9.17
CA LYS A 70 6.01 -19.77 -8.09
C LYS A 70 6.47 -18.36 -8.44
N LEU A 71 6.87 -18.13 -9.69
CA LEU A 71 7.40 -16.84 -10.12
C LEU A 71 6.39 -15.69 -9.95
N PRO A 72 5.15 -15.75 -10.50
CA PRO A 72 4.16 -14.70 -10.28
C PRO A 72 3.71 -14.62 -8.81
N MET A 73 3.68 -15.75 -8.08
CA MET A 73 3.35 -15.77 -6.65
C MET A 73 4.31 -14.93 -5.80
N VAL A 74 5.57 -14.76 -6.22
CA VAL A 74 6.54 -13.88 -5.56
C VAL A 74 6.56 -12.50 -6.20
N LEU A 75 6.68 -12.40 -7.53
CA LEU A 75 6.88 -11.12 -8.21
C LEU A 75 5.68 -10.18 -8.08
N VAL A 76 4.46 -10.68 -8.24
CA VAL A 76 3.24 -9.84 -8.17
C VAL A 76 3.11 -9.15 -6.81
N PRO A 77 3.14 -9.86 -5.67
CA PRO A 77 3.10 -9.19 -4.37
C PRO A 77 4.34 -8.33 -4.11
N THR A 78 5.54 -8.71 -4.61
CA THR A 78 6.73 -7.83 -4.50
C THR A 78 6.49 -6.48 -5.17
N PHE A 79 6.05 -6.45 -6.43
CA PHE A 79 5.78 -5.19 -7.13
C PHE A 79 4.67 -4.39 -6.45
N TYR A 80 3.64 -5.07 -5.95
CA TYR A 80 2.56 -4.45 -5.20
C TYR A 80 3.08 -3.73 -3.94
N PHE A 81 3.81 -4.43 -3.05
CA PHE A 81 4.30 -3.82 -1.81
C PHE A 81 5.41 -2.79 -2.03
N VAL A 82 6.22 -2.91 -3.08
CA VAL A 82 7.13 -1.84 -3.49
C VAL A 82 6.35 -0.60 -3.93
N GLY A 83 5.28 -0.77 -4.70
CA GLY A 83 4.39 0.31 -5.10
C GLY A 83 3.72 1.01 -3.91
N GLU A 84 3.17 0.24 -2.98
CA GLU A 84 2.61 0.73 -1.71
C GLU A 84 3.65 1.50 -0.88
N LEU A 85 4.86 0.96 -0.74
CA LEU A 85 5.95 1.63 -0.04
C LEU A 85 6.31 2.97 -0.69
N CYS A 86 6.42 3.01 -2.02
CA CYS A 86 6.66 4.24 -2.76
C CYS A 86 5.53 5.26 -2.56
N LEU A 87 4.27 4.81 -2.59
CA LEU A 87 3.10 5.67 -2.35
C LEU A 87 3.07 6.21 -0.92
N ALA A 88 3.39 5.39 0.08
CA ALA A 88 3.42 5.81 1.48
C ALA A 88 4.54 6.83 1.75
N ILE A 89 5.74 6.62 1.20
CA ILE A 89 6.84 7.60 1.25
C ILE A 89 6.44 8.89 0.54
N TRP A 90 5.78 8.79 -0.62
CA TRP A 90 5.28 9.96 -1.34
C TRP A 90 4.25 10.70 -0.49
N LEU A 91 3.26 10.02 0.10
CA LEU A 91 2.27 10.65 0.99
C LEU A 91 2.95 11.42 2.13
N LEU A 92 3.93 10.80 2.80
CA LEU A 92 4.68 11.44 3.89
C LEU A 92 5.31 12.75 3.43
N LYS A 93 6.02 12.73 2.29
CA LYS A 93 6.61 13.94 1.69
C LYS A 93 5.55 14.99 1.32
N CYS A 94 4.40 14.58 0.77
CA CYS A 94 3.32 15.51 0.41
C CYS A 94 2.80 16.27 1.64
N ILE A 95 2.65 15.58 2.77
CA ILE A 95 2.13 16.16 4.01
C ILE A 95 3.14 17.12 4.60
N GLU A 96 4.44 16.78 4.58
CA GLU A 96 5.51 17.64 5.06
C GLU A 96 5.65 18.93 4.25
N GLU A 97 5.59 18.81 2.92
CA GLU A 97 5.64 19.95 2.00
C GLU A 97 4.31 20.72 1.92
N LYS A 98 3.23 20.20 2.52
CA LYS A 98 1.87 20.76 2.41
C LYS A 98 1.42 20.95 0.95
N ASN A 99 1.84 20.06 0.05
CA ASN A 99 1.63 20.22 -1.39
C ASN A 99 0.32 19.55 -1.84
N TYR A 100 -0.73 20.36 -2.00
CA TYR A 100 -2.05 19.87 -2.41
C TYR A 100 -2.05 19.08 -3.73
N LYS A 101 -1.29 19.53 -4.74
CA LYS A 101 -1.27 18.86 -6.05
C LYS A 101 -0.72 17.45 -5.92
N ARG A 102 0.36 17.27 -5.15
CA ARG A 102 0.94 15.95 -4.88
C ARG A 102 0.00 15.07 -4.04
N CYS A 103 -0.64 15.62 -3.00
CA CYS A 103 -1.68 14.91 -2.25
C CYS A 103 -2.84 14.45 -3.14
N ARG A 104 -3.28 15.29 -4.09
CA ARG A 104 -4.34 14.95 -5.04
C ARG A 104 -3.96 13.81 -5.97
N ILE A 105 -2.73 13.81 -6.48
CA ILE A 105 -2.22 12.72 -7.33
C ILE A 105 -2.20 11.42 -6.53
N TRP A 106 -1.63 11.44 -5.32
CA TRP A 106 -1.65 10.27 -4.42
C TRP A 106 -3.07 9.76 -4.20
N TYR A 107 -4.01 10.65 -3.87
CA TYR A 107 -5.41 10.31 -3.62
C TYR A 107 -6.07 9.61 -4.83
N ILE A 108 -5.85 10.12 -6.04
CA ILE A 108 -6.39 9.52 -7.27
C ILE A 108 -5.79 8.14 -7.51
N ILE A 109 -4.47 7.99 -7.33
CA ILE A 109 -3.78 6.71 -7.50
C ILE A 109 -4.32 5.68 -6.50
N THR A 110 -4.38 6.01 -5.22
CA THR A 110 -4.87 5.12 -4.16
C THR A 110 -6.32 4.68 -4.39
N ILE A 111 -7.21 5.60 -4.80
CA ILE A 111 -8.59 5.23 -5.16
C ILE A 111 -8.62 4.30 -6.37
N THR A 112 -7.81 4.55 -7.39
CA THR A 112 -7.78 3.71 -8.60
C THR A 112 -7.31 2.30 -8.26
N ILE A 113 -6.28 2.17 -7.42
CA ILE A 113 -5.78 0.88 -6.92
C ILE A 113 -6.87 0.18 -6.10
N CYS A 114 -7.55 0.91 -5.21
CA CYS A 114 -8.63 0.39 -4.35
C CYS A 114 -9.80 -0.17 -5.19
N LEU A 115 -10.26 0.57 -6.20
CA LEU A 115 -11.33 0.12 -7.12
C LEU A 115 -10.89 -1.10 -7.95
N THR A 116 -9.65 -1.09 -8.42
CA THR A 116 -9.08 -2.20 -9.19
C THR A 116 -8.96 -3.47 -8.32
N GLY A 117 -8.49 -3.32 -7.09
CA GLY A 117 -8.41 -4.40 -6.11
C GLY A 117 -9.79 -5.00 -5.81
N PHE A 118 -10.81 -4.15 -5.63
CA PHE A 118 -12.19 -4.60 -5.44
C PHE A 118 -12.72 -5.40 -6.65
N TYR A 119 -12.42 -4.95 -7.87
CA TYR A 119 -12.80 -5.67 -9.10
C TYR A 119 -12.18 -7.07 -9.17
N PHE A 120 -10.91 -7.22 -8.79
CA PHE A 120 -10.23 -8.53 -8.76
C PHE A 120 -10.62 -9.40 -7.56
N PHE A 121 -11.06 -8.80 -6.45
CA PHE A 121 -11.48 -9.52 -5.27
C PHE A 121 -12.76 -10.35 -5.50
N ILE A 122 -13.73 -9.82 -6.25
CA ILE A 122 -15.02 -10.49 -6.46
C ILE A 122 -14.87 -11.90 -7.09
N PRO A 123 -14.15 -12.07 -8.22
CA PRO A 123 -13.87 -13.41 -8.75
C PRO A 123 -13.09 -14.27 -7.76
N GLY A 124 -12.10 -13.70 -7.06
CA GLY A 124 -11.29 -14.44 -6.07
C GLY A 124 -12.14 -15.08 -4.99
N VAL A 125 -13.15 -14.38 -4.46
CA VAL A 125 -14.08 -14.94 -3.47
C VAL A 125 -15.02 -15.98 -4.05
N ILE A 126 -15.48 -15.80 -5.30
CA ILE A 126 -16.43 -16.72 -5.93
C ILE A 126 -15.76 -18.06 -6.30
N PHE A 127 -14.48 -18.03 -6.67
CA PHE A 127 -13.77 -19.19 -7.23
C PHE A 127 -12.81 -19.90 -6.27
N THR A 128 -12.64 -19.41 -5.03
CA THR A 128 -11.77 -20.06 -4.03
C THR A 128 -12.63 -20.70 -2.94
N ASP A 129 -12.28 -21.90 -2.45
CA ASP A 129 -13.07 -22.61 -1.44
C ASP A 129 -12.67 -22.23 0.01
N GLU A 130 -11.43 -21.76 0.24
CA GLU A 130 -10.92 -21.35 1.56
C GLU A 130 -11.08 -19.84 1.82
N ASN A 131 -12.34 -19.44 2.01
CA ASN A 131 -12.72 -18.04 1.86
C ASN A 131 -12.53 -17.16 3.10
N PHE A 132 -12.60 -17.70 4.31
CA PHE A 132 -12.75 -16.83 5.50
C PHE A 132 -11.52 -15.94 5.76
N SER A 133 -10.32 -16.53 5.84
CA SER A 133 -9.09 -15.77 6.12
C SER A 133 -8.78 -14.76 5.01
N PHE A 134 -8.97 -15.14 3.75
CA PHE A 134 -8.77 -14.25 2.60
C PHE A 134 -9.76 -13.07 2.62
N ILE A 135 -11.05 -13.35 2.84
CA ILE A 135 -12.09 -12.31 2.95
C ILE A 135 -11.79 -11.39 4.14
N SER A 136 -11.45 -11.92 5.30
CA SER A 136 -11.17 -11.12 6.49
C SER A 136 -9.98 -10.19 6.29
N ILE A 137 -8.87 -10.70 5.72
CA ILE A 137 -7.69 -9.87 5.40
C ILE A 137 -8.08 -8.77 4.42
N PHE A 138 -8.81 -9.11 3.35
CA PHE A 138 -9.24 -8.12 2.37
C PHE A 138 -10.12 -7.03 2.97
N ILE A 139 -11.14 -7.39 3.77
CA ILE A 139 -12.04 -6.41 4.39
C ILE A 139 -11.28 -5.47 5.32
N VAL A 140 -10.39 -6.00 6.16
CA VAL A 140 -9.59 -5.17 7.09
C VAL A 140 -8.69 -4.21 6.32
N SER A 141 -7.97 -4.70 5.31
CA SER A 141 -7.13 -3.88 4.44
C SER A 141 -7.96 -2.81 3.72
N TYR A 142 -9.11 -3.16 3.17
CA TYR A 142 -9.98 -2.25 2.43
C TYR A 142 -10.55 -1.14 3.33
N LEU A 143 -11.01 -1.49 4.54
CA LEU A 143 -11.49 -0.51 5.52
C LEU A 143 -10.36 0.43 5.95
N PHE A 144 -9.14 -0.09 6.15
CA PHE A 144 -7.98 0.74 6.44
C PHE A 144 -7.68 1.70 5.29
N THR A 145 -7.65 1.25 4.04
CA THR A 145 -7.45 2.11 2.87
C THR A 145 -8.54 3.18 2.74
N LEU A 146 -9.82 2.83 2.96
CA LEU A 146 -10.91 3.82 2.96
C LEU A 146 -10.71 4.89 4.04
N TYR A 147 -10.29 4.48 5.24
CA TYR A 147 -9.95 5.40 6.31
C TYR A 147 -8.77 6.31 5.93
N SER A 148 -7.70 5.75 5.36
CA SER A 148 -6.55 6.51 4.84
C SER A 148 -6.99 7.57 3.83
N VAL A 149 -7.79 7.17 2.84
CA VAL A 149 -8.34 8.05 1.80
C VAL A 149 -9.20 9.16 2.42
N TRP A 150 -10.02 8.84 3.41
CA TRP A 150 -10.86 9.83 4.11
C TRP A 150 -10.03 10.85 4.90
N VAL A 151 -9.02 10.41 5.63
CA VAL A 151 -8.13 11.32 6.38
C VAL A 151 -7.35 12.23 5.43
N VAL A 152 -6.78 11.68 4.36
CA VAL A 152 -6.03 12.47 3.37
C VAL A 152 -6.95 13.45 2.64
N HIS A 153 -8.19 13.06 2.32
CA HIS A 153 -9.18 13.97 1.75
C HIS A 153 -9.49 15.14 2.69
N SER A 154 -9.63 14.88 3.99
CA SER A 154 -9.87 15.90 5.01
C SER A 154 -8.68 16.86 5.11
N PHE A 155 -7.46 16.32 5.13
CA PHE A 155 -6.23 17.12 5.07
C PHE A 155 -6.15 17.97 3.79
N MET A 156 -6.53 17.43 2.63
CA MET A 156 -6.57 18.20 1.38
C MET A 156 -7.58 19.34 1.41
N LYS A 157 -8.77 19.14 2.00
CA LYS A 157 -9.76 20.21 2.19
C LYS A 157 -9.19 21.34 3.04
N GLU A 158 -8.44 21.00 4.07
CA GLU A 158 -7.77 21.95 4.96
C GLU A 158 -6.65 22.73 4.24
N LEU A 159 -5.82 22.06 3.45
CA LEU A 159 -4.81 22.73 2.61
C LEU A 159 -5.46 23.73 1.63
N LYS A 160 -6.66 23.41 1.13
CA LYS A 160 -7.41 24.29 0.24
C LYS A 160 -8.02 25.49 0.98
N SER A 161 -8.57 25.30 2.18
CA SER A 161 -9.20 26.39 2.95
C SER A 161 -8.19 27.40 3.50
N THR A 162 -6.97 26.96 3.81
CA THR A 162 -5.89 27.80 4.36
C THR A 162 -5.18 28.67 3.33
N GLY A 163 -5.53 28.58 2.04
CA GLY A 163 -4.87 29.35 0.98
C GLY A 163 -3.41 28.92 0.72
N LEU A 164 -2.93 27.85 1.37
CA LEU A 164 -1.64 27.20 1.12
C LEU A 164 -1.62 26.44 -0.22
N HIS A 165 -2.71 26.51 -0.98
CA HIS A 165 -2.75 26.20 -2.40
C HIS A 165 -1.96 27.25 -3.20
N ARG A 166 -0.66 27.42 -2.91
CA ARG A 166 0.21 28.22 -3.79
C ARG A 166 0.17 27.53 -5.17
N PRO A 167 -0.29 28.20 -6.23
CA PRO A 167 0.06 27.74 -7.56
C PRO A 167 1.59 27.65 -7.58
N ILE A 168 2.11 26.53 -8.08
CA ILE A 168 3.53 26.45 -8.43
C ILE A 168 3.76 27.66 -9.34
N GLU A 169 4.51 28.65 -8.89
CA GLU A 169 5.12 29.66 -9.76
C GLU A 169 5.93 28.86 -10.76
N MET A 170 5.33 28.60 -11.92
CA MET A 170 6.01 27.96 -13.02
C MET A 170 6.96 29.01 -13.57
N TRP A 171 8.21 28.98 -13.11
CA TRP A 171 9.39 29.23 -13.93
C TRP A 171 9.27 30.42 -14.90
N ASP A 172 8.87 31.59 -14.41
CA ASP A 172 9.06 32.84 -15.17
C ASP A 172 10.53 33.29 -15.14
N ASP A 173 11.38 32.69 -14.28
CA ASP A 173 12.81 33.01 -14.15
C ASP A 173 13.68 32.52 -15.32
N ASP A 174 13.14 31.76 -16.28
CA ASP A 174 13.88 31.26 -17.46
C ASP A 174 13.47 31.92 -18.79
N LEU A 175 12.50 32.86 -18.79
CA LEU A 175 12.12 33.58 -20.01
C LEU A 175 12.97 34.83 -20.29
N ASP A 176 13.73 35.33 -19.30
CA ASP A 176 14.57 36.53 -19.46
C ASP A 176 16.03 36.20 -19.87
N LYS A 177 16.32 34.95 -20.24
CA LYS A 177 17.66 34.50 -20.67
C LYS A 177 17.79 34.19 -22.17
N PHE A 178 16.81 34.55 -22.99
CA PHE A 178 16.90 34.44 -24.45
C PHE A 178 16.67 35.78 -25.16
#